data_AF-A0A7C5RE70-F1
#
_entry.id   AF-A0A7C5RE70-F1
#
_cell.length_a   1.000
_cell.length_b   1.000
_cell.length_c   1.000
_cell.angle_alpha   90.00
_cell.angle_beta   90.00
_cell.angle_gamma   90.00
#
_symmetry.space_group_name_H-M   'P 1'
#
loop_
_entity.id
_entity.type
_entity.pdbx_description
1 polymer ?
#
loop_
_entity_poly.entity_id
_entity_poly.type
_entity_poly.pdbx_seq_one_letter_code
_entity_poly.pdbx_strand_id
1 'polypeptide(L)'
;MRYEVSVSIGFPSPFERAIALATHRPEALFPNQLAAIRDLAVAAHRKWVGYALGEPLPSGERVQPRTGNYARSITLEAEADHSYTLKAKAPYAAALEWGRPAYDLREVLKRSHQARRAKAGHLYMHIPFRHGTPGAVGFASVMPEEVYARARRMAQSRVVGVHHEPSVHDPSAFARRFRYQWGDRLTLGDLEALGLDTSDPQVQRLAGLYRFEAASTPNESRSAYLTFRTLSEKSPPGSWVIPEHPGYRVAGAVYDWLRQVYPEVMRLALEADVNRLKALAGGGA
;
A
#
# COMPACT_ATOMS: atom_id res chain seq x y z
N MET A 1 69.84 4.25 43.03
CA MET A 1 68.77 3.33 43.46
C MET A 1 67.47 4.12 43.47
N ARG A 2 66.60 3.90 42.47
CA ARG A 2 65.25 4.47 42.46
C ARG A 2 64.28 3.31 42.68
N TYR A 3 63.50 3.40 43.75
CA TYR A 3 62.40 2.48 43.99
C TYR A 3 61.20 2.97 43.17
N GLU A 4 60.74 2.12 42.27
CA GLU A 4 59.49 2.32 41.53
C GLU A 4 58.40 1.59 42.31
N VAL A 5 57.45 2.36 42.87
CA VAL A 5 56.26 1.80 43.52
C VAL A 5 55.13 1.82 42.51
N SER A 6 54.84 0.66 41.93
CA SER A 6 53.63 0.45 41.15
C SER A 6 52.50 0.01 42.08
N VAL A 7 51.43 0.81 42.15
CA VAL A 7 50.20 0.46 42.86
C VAL A 7 49.22 -0.08 41.81
N SER A 8 49.00 -1.39 41.82
CA SER A 8 47.98 -2.07 41.02
C SER A 8 46.72 -2.32 41.84
N ILE A 9 45.56 -1.93 41.32
CA ILE A 9 44.24 -2.25 41.90
C ILE A 9 43.96 -3.73 41.62
N GLY A 10 44.11 -4.58 42.65
CA GLY A 10 43.55 -5.92 42.63
C GLY A 10 42.05 -5.84 42.87
N PHE A 11 41.24 -6.52 42.05
CA PHE A 11 39.79 -6.64 42.26
C PHE A 11 39.52 -7.89 43.13
N PRO A 12 39.08 -7.74 44.39
CA PRO A 12 39.01 -8.86 45.34
C PRO A 12 37.75 -9.73 45.29
N SER A 13 36.88 -9.67 44.26
CA SER A 13 35.72 -10.57 44.17
C SER A 13 35.25 -10.88 42.74
N PRO A 14 34.52 -11.99 42.52
CA PRO A 14 33.85 -12.28 41.25
C PRO A 14 32.84 -11.20 40.83
N PHE A 15 32.23 -10.51 41.80
CA PHE A 15 31.32 -9.39 41.59
C PHE A 15 32.04 -8.16 41.01
N GLU A 16 33.21 -7.83 41.53
CA GLU A 16 34.01 -6.72 41.01
C GLU A 16 34.62 -7.04 39.64
N ARG A 17 34.89 -8.32 39.33
CA ARG A 17 35.25 -8.75 37.97
C ARG A 17 34.09 -8.61 36.98
N ALA A 18 32.87 -8.95 37.39
CA ALA A 18 31.66 -8.74 36.59
C ALA A 18 31.37 -7.24 36.37
N ILE A 19 31.55 -6.41 37.41
CA ILE A 19 31.43 -4.95 37.31
C ILE A 19 32.55 -4.33 36.46
N ALA A 20 33.80 -4.78 36.57
CA ALA A 20 34.91 -4.28 35.76
C ALA A 20 34.81 -4.67 34.27
N LEU A 21 34.18 -5.81 33.94
CA LEU A 21 33.80 -6.15 32.56
C LEU A 21 32.61 -5.30 32.06
N ALA A 22 31.77 -4.82 32.97
CA ALA A 22 30.54 -4.09 32.70
C ALA A 22 30.71 -2.58 32.54
N THR A 23 31.71 -1.97 33.18
CA THR A 23 31.92 -0.51 33.20
C THR A 23 32.33 0.11 31.87
N HIS A 24 32.57 -0.70 30.83
CA HIS A 24 32.90 -0.19 29.49
C HIS A 24 31.85 -0.47 28.41
N ARG A 25 30.90 -1.41 28.61
CA ARG A 25 29.88 -1.78 27.60
C ARG A 25 28.61 -2.35 28.27
N PRO A 26 27.51 -1.60 28.41
CA PRO A 26 26.23 -2.14 28.90
C PRO A 26 25.70 -3.30 28.03
N GLU A 27 26.14 -3.40 26.78
CA GLU A 27 25.83 -4.52 25.89
C GLU A 27 26.36 -5.87 26.38
N ALA A 28 27.42 -5.86 27.21
CA ALA A 28 27.98 -7.07 27.79
C ALA A 28 27.16 -7.60 28.98
N LEU A 29 26.39 -6.72 29.64
CA LEU A 29 25.56 -7.05 30.80
C LEU A 29 24.23 -7.69 30.42
N PHE A 30 23.57 -7.16 29.39
CA PHE A 30 22.21 -7.57 29.00
C PHE A 30 22.09 -8.05 27.54
N PRO A 31 22.98 -8.96 27.08
CA PRO A 31 23.01 -9.39 25.70
C PRO A 31 21.74 -10.12 25.26
N ASN A 32 21.06 -10.86 26.16
CA ASN A 32 19.81 -11.52 25.81
C ASN A 32 18.65 -10.53 25.71
N GLN A 33 18.57 -9.52 26.59
CA GLN A 33 17.57 -8.45 26.45
C GLN A 33 17.76 -7.65 25.17
N LEU A 34 18.99 -7.29 24.80
CA LEU A 34 19.26 -6.60 23.54
C LEU A 34 18.90 -7.45 22.32
N ALA A 35 19.21 -8.75 22.35
CA ALA A 35 18.79 -9.69 21.31
C ALA A 35 17.27 -9.80 21.23
N ALA A 36 16.58 -9.88 22.37
CA ALA A 36 15.13 -9.97 22.43
C ALA A 36 14.44 -8.71 21.86
N ILE A 37 14.96 -7.51 22.16
CA ILE A 37 14.45 -6.25 21.58
C ILE A 37 14.59 -6.27 20.06
N ARG A 38 15.76 -6.66 19.53
CA ARG A 38 16.00 -6.78 18.09
C ARG A 38 15.04 -7.79 17.45
N ASP A 39 14.90 -8.96 18.04
CA ASP A 39 14.09 -10.05 17.48
C ASP A 39 12.59 -9.69 17.52
N LEU A 40 12.13 -8.99 18.57
CA LEU A 40 10.80 -8.39 18.62
C LEU A 40 10.59 -7.34 17.53
N ALA A 41 11.57 -6.48 17.27
CA ALA A 41 11.47 -5.47 16.23
C ALA A 41 11.39 -6.11 14.82
N VAL A 42 12.17 -7.15 14.56
CA VAL A 42 12.11 -7.94 13.32
C VAL A 42 10.75 -8.65 13.19
N ALA A 43 10.25 -9.25 14.27
CA ALA A 43 8.94 -9.91 14.27
C ALA A 43 7.79 -8.91 14.05
N ALA A 44 7.85 -7.73 14.67
CA ALA A 44 6.89 -6.65 14.46
C ALA A 44 6.89 -6.17 13.00
N HIS A 45 8.07 -6.01 12.41
CA HIS A 45 8.22 -5.59 11.01
C HIS A 45 7.60 -6.62 10.06
N ARG A 46 7.91 -7.91 10.26
CA ARG A 46 7.32 -9.01 9.49
C ARG A 46 5.79 -9.04 9.61
N LYS A 47 5.26 -8.86 10.82
CA LYS A 47 3.82 -8.84 11.09
C LYS A 47 3.12 -7.67 10.39
N TRP A 48 3.72 -6.47 10.43
CA TRP A 48 3.19 -5.31 9.71
C TRP A 48 3.19 -5.54 8.20
N VAL A 49 4.30 -6.03 7.64
CA VAL A 49 4.40 -6.37 6.22
C VAL A 49 3.37 -7.44 5.82
N GLY A 50 3.17 -8.47 6.66
CA GLY A 50 2.16 -9.50 6.46
C GLY A 50 0.75 -8.93 6.34
N TYR A 51 0.34 -8.09 7.30
CA TYR A 51 -0.97 -7.40 7.23
C TYR A 51 -1.09 -6.53 5.98
N ALA A 52 -0.02 -5.80 5.62
CA ALA A 52 0.01 -4.96 4.43
C ALA A 52 -0.08 -5.77 3.12
N LEU A 53 0.27 -7.06 3.14
CA LEU A 53 0.13 -8.01 2.04
C LEU A 53 -1.19 -8.79 2.08
N GLY A 54 -2.07 -8.54 3.05
CA GLY A 54 -3.41 -9.11 3.14
C GLY A 54 -3.56 -10.30 4.08
N GLU A 55 -2.59 -10.55 4.97
CA GLU A 55 -2.83 -11.38 6.15
C GLU A 55 -3.97 -10.80 7.01
N PRO A 56 -4.76 -11.66 7.68
CA PRO A 56 -5.89 -11.18 8.47
C PRO A 56 -5.38 -10.38 9.68
N LEU A 57 -5.96 -9.20 9.88
CA LEU A 57 -5.80 -8.45 11.12
C LEU A 57 -6.52 -9.17 12.27
N PRO A 58 -6.22 -8.84 13.54
CA PRO A 58 -6.98 -9.34 14.69
C PRO A 58 -8.49 -9.04 14.62
N SER A 59 -8.90 -7.98 13.91
CA SER A 59 -10.32 -7.68 13.65
C SER A 59 -10.98 -8.66 12.66
N GLY A 60 -10.21 -9.51 11.98
CA GLY A 60 -10.66 -10.37 10.88
C GLY A 60 -10.61 -9.69 9.50
N GLU A 61 -10.46 -8.37 9.46
CA GLU A 61 -10.34 -7.60 8.22
C GLU A 61 -9.01 -7.89 7.50
N ARG A 62 -8.96 -7.54 6.21
CA ARG A 62 -7.77 -7.71 5.37
C ARG A 62 -7.54 -6.44 4.57
N VAL A 63 -6.30 -5.96 4.57
CA VAL A 63 -5.87 -4.95 3.61
C VAL A 63 -5.83 -5.59 2.22
N GLN A 64 -6.44 -4.96 1.22
CA GLN A 64 -6.37 -5.43 -0.16
C GLN A 64 -5.19 -4.77 -0.90
N PRO A 65 -4.04 -5.43 -1.06
CA PRO A 65 -2.88 -4.84 -1.73
C PRO A 65 -3.14 -4.68 -3.23
N ARG A 66 -2.99 -3.46 -3.77
CA ARG A 66 -3.09 -3.21 -5.22
C ARG A 66 -1.78 -3.40 -5.97
N THR A 67 -0.68 -2.88 -5.42
CA THR A 67 0.63 -2.84 -6.10
C THR A 67 1.81 -3.19 -5.19
N GLY A 68 1.54 -3.70 -3.98
CA GLY A 68 2.55 -4.00 -2.95
C GLY A 68 3.32 -2.78 -2.42
N ASN A 69 3.04 -1.57 -2.93
CA ASN A 69 3.77 -0.35 -2.57
C ASN A 69 3.71 -0.02 -1.07
N TYR A 70 2.57 -0.28 -0.43
CA TYR A 70 2.43 -0.05 1.00
C TYR A 70 3.37 -0.96 1.80
N ALA A 71 3.32 -2.27 1.54
CA ALA A 71 4.19 -3.26 2.17
C ALA A 71 5.68 -2.91 1.98
N ARG A 72 6.08 -2.56 0.76
CA ARG A 72 7.47 -2.12 0.46
C ARG A 72 7.88 -0.82 1.14
N SER A 73 6.94 0.01 1.57
CA SER A 73 7.23 1.29 2.24
C SER A 73 7.48 1.15 3.74
N ILE A 74 7.24 -0.04 4.31
CA ILE A 74 7.42 -0.32 5.73
C ILE A 74 8.89 -0.66 5.97
N THR A 75 9.58 0.21 6.70
CA THR A 75 11.00 0.06 7.03
C THR A 75 11.19 -0.15 8.52
N LEU A 76 12.21 -0.94 8.85
CA LEU A 76 12.76 -1.09 10.20
C LEU A 76 14.12 -0.40 10.23
N GLU A 77 14.29 0.57 11.11
CA GLU A 77 15.54 1.31 11.28
C GLU A 77 16.06 1.08 12.70
N ALA A 78 17.33 0.71 12.83
CA ALA A 78 18.00 0.58 14.13
C ALA A 78 18.69 1.90 14.47
N GLU A 79 18.58 2.34 15.72
CA GLU A 79 19.21 3.56 16.22
C GLU A 79 20.44 3.24 17.09
N ALA A 80 21.20 4.27 17.45
CA ALA A 80 22.48 4.12 18.15
C ALA A 80 22.35 3.59 19.59
N ASP A 81 21.17 3.69 20.19
CA ASP A 81 20.86 3.35 21.58
C ASP A 81 20.14 2.00 21.73
N HIS A 82 20.28 1.12 20.74
CA HIS A 82 19.56 -0.17 20.66
C HIS A 82 18.03 -0.03 20.60
N SER A 83 17.53 1.15 20.25
CA SER A 83 16.14 1.34 19.87
C SER A 83 15.90 1.02 18.39
N TYR A 84 14.65 0.68 18.07
CA TYR A 84 14.23 0.31 16.73
C TYR A 84 12.97 1.07 16.36
N THR A 85 13.00 1.74 15.21
CA THR A 85 11.88 2.52 14.69
C THR A 85 11.27 1.81 13.48
N LEU A 86 9.97 1.49 13.57
CA LEU A 86 9.18 1.00 12.45
C LEU A 86 8.34 2.13 11.87
N LYS A 87 8.40 2.33 10.54
CA LYS A 87 7.60 3.37 9.87
C LYS A 87 7.20 2.97 8.46
N ALA A 88 6.06 3.51 8.01
CA ALA A 88 5.58 3.38 6.64
C ALA A 88 5.63 4.74 5.93
N LYS A 89 6.29 4.80 4.77
CA LYS A 89 6.45 6.05 3.98
C LYS A 89 5.42 6.21 2.85
N ALA A 90 4.53 5.24 2.64
CA ALA A 90 3.52 5.36 1.59
C ALA A 90 2.59 6.56 1.85
N PRO A 91 2.29 7.40 0.83
CA PRO A 91 1.45 8.59 1.00
C PRO A 91 0.04 8.30 1.55
N TYR A 92 -0.45 7.08 1.37
CA TYR A 92 -1.77 6.64 1.82
C TYR A 92 -1.72 5.78 3.09
N ALA A 93 -0.56 5.65 3.75
CA ALA A 93 -0.42 4.89 4.99
C ALA A 93 -1.32 5.44 6.10
N ALA A 94 -1.40 6.76 6.26
CA ALA A 94 -2.26 7.40 7.24
C ALA A 94 -3.75 7.09 7.00
N ALA A 95 -4.18 7.04 5.73
CA ALA A 95 -5.56 6.70 5.38
C ALA A 95 -5.88 5.21 5.66
N LEU A 96 -4.89 4.32 5.56
CA LEU A 96 -5.06 2.92 5.98
C LEU A 96 -5.11 2.78 7.50
N GLU A 97 -4.34 3.60 8.23
CA GLU A 97 -4.29 3.53 9.69
C GLU A 97 -5.54 4.13 10.33
N TRP A 98 -5.88 5.36 9.96
CA TRP A 98 -6.90 6.19 10.62
C TRP A 98 -8.19 6.31 9.83
N GLY A 99 -8.19 5.83 8.59
CA GLY A 99 -9.35 5.90 7.70
C GLY A 99 -9.35 7.17 6.86
N ARG A 100 -10.45 7.35 6.14
CA ARG A 100 -10.70 8.52 5.31
C ARG A 100 -12.19 8.85 5.28
N PRO A 101 -12.55 10.14 5.23
CA PRO A 101 -13.93 10.54 4.99
C PRO A 101 -14.35 10.17 3.57
N ALA A 102 -15.66 10.19 3.33
CA ALA A 102 -16.19 10.11 1.99
C ALA A 102 -15.59 11.24 1.11
N TYR A 103 -15.22 10.91 -0.12
CA TYR A 103 -14.59 11.85 -1.03
C TYR A 103 -15.38 11.95 -2.33
N ASP A 104 -15.89 13.15 -2.60
CA ASP A 104 -16.52 13.46 -3.87
C ASP A 104 -15.46 13.72 -4.94
N LEU A 105 -15.38 12.82 -5.92
CA LEU A 105 -14.41 12.92 -7.02
C LEU A 105 -14.65 14.13 -7.91
N ARG A 106 -15.83 14.77 -7.87
CA ARG A 106 -16.08 16.02 -8.61
C ARG A 106 -15.12 17.13 -8.18
N GLU A 107 -14.64 17.12 -6.95
CA GLU A 107 -13.63 18.06 -6.45
C GLU A 107 -12.30 17.97 -7.23
N VAL A 108 -11.99 16.83 -7.85
CA VAL A 108 -10.81 16.67 -8.72
C VAL A 108 -10.88 17.60 -9.93
N LEU A 109 -12.08 17.92 -10.42
CA LEU A 109 -12.26 18.80 -11.57
C LEU A 109 -11.68 20.18 -11.35
N LYS A 110 -11.67 20.68 -10.10
CA LYS A 110 -11.16 22.00 -9.73
C LYS A 110 -9.64 22.13 -9.79
N ARG A 111 -8.91 21.01 -9.86
CA ARG A 111 -7.44 20.97 -9.81
C ARG A 111 -6.79 20.18 -10.94
N SER A 112 -7.54 19.31 -11.62
CA SER A 112 -6.98 18.44 -12.65
C SER A 112 -6.68 19.21 -13.93
N HIS A 113 -5.43 19.14 -14.40
CA HIS A 113 -5.08 19.69 -15.72
C HIS A 113 -5.78 18.98 -16.88
N GLN A 114 -6.29 17.76 -16.65
CA GLN A 114 -7.06 17.02 -17.64
C GLN A 114 -8.53 17.46 -17.75
N ALA A 115 -9.01 18.30 -16.83
CA ALA A 115 -10.35 18.88 -16.90
C ALA A 115 -10.55 19.70 -18.19
N ARG A 116 -11.81 19.82 -18.60
CA ARG A 116 -12.29 20.57 -19.76
C ARG A 116 -13.41 21.49 -19.32
N ARG A 117 -13.58 22.60 -20.03
CA ARG A 117 -14.70 23.53 -19.84
C ARG A 117 -15.73 23.29 -20.94
N ALA A 118 -16.97 23.03 -20.55
CA ALA A 118 -18.07 22.89 -21.48
C ALA A 118 -18.50 24.25 -22.03
N LYS A 119 -19.26 24.27 -23.14
CA LYS A 119 -19.83 25.51 -23.69
C LYS A 119 -20.67 26.28 -22.65
N ALA A 120 -21.39 25.55 -21.80
CA ALA A 120 -22.18 26.09 -20.71
C ALA A 120 -21.37 26.39 -19.43
N GLY A 121 -20.05 26.56 -19.52
CA GLY A 121 -19.16 27.03 -18.44
C GLY A 121 -18.70 25.99 -17.42
N HIS A 122 -19.45 24.91 -17.21
CA HIS A 122 -19.13 23.87 -16.22
C HIS A 122 -17.93 22.99 -16.61
N LEU A 123 -17.26 22.43 -15.60
CA LEU A 123 -16.11 21.55 -15.75
C LEU A 123 -16.51 20.08 -15.92
N TYR A 124 -15.73 19.34 -16.72
CA TYR A 124 -15.87 17.91 -16.89
C TYR A 124 -14.55 17.24 -17.29
N MET A 125 -14.48 15.91 -17.14
CA MET A 125 -13.33 15.08 -17.52
C MET A 125 -13.81 13.70 -17.98
N HIS A 126 -13.21 13.19 -19.06
CA HIS A 126 -13.45 11.82 -19.51
C HIS A 126 -12.45 10.87 -18.84
N ILE A 127 -12.95 9.82 -18.20
CA ILE A 127 -12.16 8.84 -17.47
C ILE A 127 -12.31 7.49 -18.17
N PRO A 128 -11.22 6.93 -18.72
CA PRO A 128 -11.22 5.58 -19.25
C PRO A 128 -11.17 4.57 -18.11
N PHE A 129 -12.09 3.61 -18.11
CA PHE A 129 -12.09 2.45 -17.22
C PHE A 129 -11.70 1.22 -18.03
N ARG A 130 -10.68 0.50 -17.58
CA ARG A 130 -10.26 -0.76 -18.20
C ARG A 130 -11.03 -1.92 -17.60
N HIS A 131 -11.44 -2.83 -18.47
CA HIS A 131 -12.06 -4.09 -18.09
C HIS A 131 -11.12 -5.25 -18.41
N GLY A 132 -10.95 -6.14 -17.43
CA GLY A 132 -10.20 -7.38 -17.60
C GLY A 132 -10.96 -8.36 -18.49
N THR A 133 -10.22 -9.21 -19.20
CA THR A 133 -10.79 -10.37 -19.89
C THR A 133 -11.11 -11.48 -18.88
N PRO A 134 -11.95 -12.47 -19.23
CA PRO A 134 -12.18 -13.63 -18.37
C PRO A 134 -10.86 -14.24 -17.88
N GLY A 135 -10.80 -14.56 -16.59
CA GLY A 135 -9.59 -15.06 -15.92
C GLY A 135 -8.51 -14.02 -15.61
N ALA A 136 -8.68 -12.75 -15.97
CA ALA A 136 -7.69 -11.71 -15.67
C ALA A 136 -7.64 -11.38 -14.17
N VAL A 137 -6.43 -11.30 -13.63
CA VAL A 137 -6.15 -10.89 -12.25
C VAL A 137 -5.78 -9.40 -12.18
N GLY A 138 -6.11 -8.73 -11.07
CA GLY A 138 -5.71 -7.34 -10.81
C GLY A 138 -6.59 -6.26 -11.46
N PHE A 139 -7.69 -6.63 -12.11
CA PHE A 139 -8.68 -5.68 -12.62
C PHE A 139 -9.83 -5.51 -11.63
N ALA A 140 -10.27 -4.25 -11.44
CA ALA A 140 -11.43 -3.95 -10.58
C ALA A 140 -12.77 -4.41 -11.21
N SER A 141 -12.80 -4.61 -12.53
CA SER A 141 -13.93 -5.13 -13.28
C SER A 141 -13.40 -6.11 -14.31
N VAL A 142 -13.91 -7.33 -14.29
CA VAL A 142 -13.63 -8.39 -15.26
C VAL A 142 -14.90 -8.64 -16.05
N MET A 143 -14.80 -8.71 -17.37
CA MET A 143 -15.96 -8.96 -18.24
C MET A 143 -16.45 -10.40 -18.09
N PRO A 144 -17.77 -10.63 -18.10
CA PRO A 144 -18.34 -11.96 -18.32
C PRO A 144 -17.87 -12.58 -19.64
N GLU A 145 -17.91 -13.91 -19.72
CA GLU A 145 -17.44 -14.63 -20.90
C GLU A 145 -18.22 -14.26 -22.17
N GLU A 146 -19.53 -14.11 -22.06
CA GLU A 146 -20.43 -13.77 -23.16
C GLU A 146 -20.13 -12.37 -23.70
N VAL A 147 -19.89 -11.41 -22.78
CA VAL A 147 -19.50 -10.04 -23.13
C VAL A 147 -18.16 -10.05 -23.84
N TYR A 148 -17.17 -10.79 -23.33
CA TYR A 148 -15.87 -10.88 -23.97
C TYR A 148 -15.94 -11.54 -25.35
N ALA A 149 -16.74 -12.61 -25.49
CA ALA A 149 -16.96 -13.30 -26.75
C ALA A 149 -17.59 -12.40 -27.82
N ARG A 150 -18.47 -11.47 -27.42
CA ARG A 150 -18.97 -10.39 -28.30
C ARG A 150 -17.89 -9.33 -28.55
N ALA A 151 -17.25 -8.84 -27.50
CA ALA A 151 -16.32 -7.73 -27.57
C ALA A 151 -15.08 -8.02 -28.43
N ARG A 152 -14.55 -9.25 -28.39
CA ARG A 152 -13.39 -9.65 -29.21
C ARG A 152 -13.67 -9.68 -30.72
N ARG A 153 -14.93 -9.59 -31.13
CA ARG A 153 -15.36 -9.56 -32.54
C ARG A 153 -15.68 -8.14 -33.02
N MET A 154 -15.72 -7.16 -32.11
CA MET A 154 -15.96 -5.76 -32.45
C MET A 154 -14.82 -5.18 -33.29
N ALA A 155 -15.18 -4.29 -34.22
CA ALA A 155 -14.24 -3.43 -34.90
C ALA A 155 -13.44 -2.62 -33.87
N GLN A 156 -12.12 -2.57 -34.06
CA GLN A 156 -11.22 -1.93 -33.11
C GLN A 156 -11.22 -0.42 -33.25
N SER A 157 -11.30 0.26 -32.10
CA SER A 157 -10.94 1.65 -31.94
C SER A 157 -9.43 1.82 -31.90
N ARG A 158 -8.93 2.94 -32.42
CA ARG A 158 -7.50 3.30 -32.38
C ARG A 158 -7.28 4.78 -32.20
N VAL A 159 -6.15 5.13 -31.59
CA VAL A 159 -5.69 6.51 -31.50
C VAL A 159 -5.02 6.86 -32.83
N VAL A 160 -5.60 7.82 -33.56
CA VAL A 160 -5.09 8.27 -34.86
C VAL A 160 -4.26 9.54 -34.76
N GLY A 161 -4.20 10.15 -33.58
CA GLY A 161 -3.34 11.30 -33.35
C GLY A 161 -3.41 11.84 -31.93
N VAL A 162 -2.50 12.76 -31.66
CA VAL A 162 -2.39 13.46 -30.37
C VAL A 162 -2.33 14.94 -30.63
N HIS A 163 -2.99 15.74 -29.80
CA HIS A 163 -2.82 17.19 -29.77
C HIS A 163 -2.77 17.66 -28.32
N HIS A 164 -2.32 18.90 -28.11
CA HIS A 164 -2.20 19.49 -26.78
C HIS A 164 -3.12 20.70 -26.69
N GLU A 165 -3.79 20.86 -25.55
CA GLU A 165 -4.67 21.99 -25.26
C GLU A 165 -4.21 22.62 -23.93
N PRO A 166 -4.19 23.96 -23.79
CA PRO A 166 -3.93 24.60 -22.50
C PRO A 166 -4.90 24.09 -21.42
N SER A 167 -4.44 23.98 -20.19
CA SER A 167 -5.28 23.60 -19.07
C SER A 167 -6.27 24.72 -18.74
N VAL A 168 -7.47 24.33 -18.31
CA VAL A 168 -8.51 25.26 -17.85
C VAL A 168 -8.17 25.97 -16.54
N HIS A 169 -7.16 25.49 -15.81
CA HIS A 169 -6.70 26.03 -14.52
C HIS A 169 -5.36 26.75 -14.60
N ASP A 170 -4.57 26.44 -15.62
CA ASP A 170 -3.21 26.98 -15.78
C ASP A 170 -2.85 27.02 -17.28
N PRO A 171 -2.84 28.19 -17.92
CA PRO A 171 -2.49 28.33 -19.33
C PRO A 171 -1.07 27.87 -19.69
N SER A 172 -0.16 27.80 -18.72
CA SER A 172 1.22 27.33 -18.93
C SER A 172 1.33 25.79 -18.96
N ALA A 173 0.32 25.10 -18.41
CA ALA A 173 0.23 23.64 -18.42
C ALA A 173 -0.59 23.16 -19.63
N PHE A 174 -0.11 22.12 -20.32
CA PHE A 174 -0.78 21.54 -21.48
C PHE A 174 -1.32 20.14 -21.21
N ALA A 175 -2.60 19.93 -21.51
CA ALA A 175 -3.26 18.65 -21.43
C ALA A 175 -3.14 17.90 -22.77
N ARG A 176 -2.53 16.72 -22.74
CA ARG A 176 -2.47 15.81 -23.89
C ARG A 176 -3.86 15.23 -24.20
N ARG A 177 -4.32 15.40 -25.45
CA ARG A 177 -5.59 14.90 -25.96
C ARG A 177 -5.36 13.93 -27.10
N PHE A 178 -6.26 12.94 -27.21
CA PHE A 178 -6.22 11.93 -28.24
C PHE A 178 -7.31 12.18 -29.26
N ARG A 179 -6.97 12.00 -30.55
CA ARG A 179 -7.92 11.85 -31.64
C ARG A 179 -8.13 10.36 -31.88
N TYR A 180 -9.38 9.96 -31.93
CA TYR A 180 -9.76 8.55 -32.03
C TYR A 180 -10.45 8.29 -33.36
N GLN A 181 -10.13 7.14 -33.95
CA GLN A 181 -11.04 6.45 -34.85
C GLN A 181 -11.76 5.40 -34.02
N TRP A 182 -13.07 5.59 -33.86
CA TRP A 182 -13.90 4.70 -33.08
C TRP A 182 -14.33 3.49 -33.92
N GLY A 183 -14.23 2.30 -33.33
CA GLY A 183 -14.85 1.09 -33.85
C GLY A 183 -16.25 0.90 -33.26
N ASP A 184 -16.66 -0.35 -33.08
CA ASP A 184 -17.98 -0.65 -32.54
C ASP A 184 -18.06 -0.25 -31.06
N ARG A 185 -19.28 0.01 -30.61
CA ARG A 185 -19.61 0.33 -29.22
C ARG A 185 -20.65 -0.67 -28.71
N LEU A 186 -20.37 -1.31 -27.58
CA LEU A 186 -21.35 -2.17 -26.91
C LEU A 186 -22.48 -1.32 -26.31
N THR A 187 -23.74 -1.65 -26.58
CA THR A 187 -24.91 -0.94 -26.05
C THR A 187 -25.57 -1.73 -24.91
N LEU A 188 -26.53 -1.11 -24.20
CA LEU A 188 -27.36 -1.83 -23.23
C LEU A 188 -28.20 -2.92 -23.92
N GLY A 189 -28.72 -2.65 -25.12
CA GLY A 189 -29.47 -3.64 -25.88
C GLY A 189 -28.61 -4.84 -26.32
N ASP A 190 -27.32 -4.64 -26.63
CA ASP A 190 -26.40 -5.76 -26.87
C ASP A 190 -26.23 -6.63 -25.61
N LEU A 191 -26.19 -6.03 -24.41
CA LEU A 191 -26.04 -6.76 -23.15
C LEU A 191 -27.32 -7.53 -22.81
N GLU A 192 -28.48 -6.93 -22.99
CA GLU A 192 -29.79 -7.58 -22.84
C GLU A 192 -29.95 -8.75 -23.83
N ALA A 193 -29.53 -8.57 -25.09
CA ALA A 193 -29.54 -9.63 -26.10
C ALA A 193 -28.57 -10.80 -25.79
N LEU A 194 -27.58 -10.58 -24.92
CA LEU A 194 -26.72 -11.63 -24.38
C LEU A 194 -27.32 -12.32 -23.15
N GLY A 195 -28.54 -11.96 -22.75
CA GLY A 195 -29.25 -12.52 -21.59
C GLY A 195 -28.78 -11.97 -20.25
N LEU A 196 -28.08 -10.83 -20.24
CA LEU A 196 -27.60 -10.22 -19.00
C LEU A 196 -28.65 -9.30 -18.39
N ASP A 197 -28.75 -9.32 -17.06
CA ASP A 197 -29.61 -8.40 -16.33
C ASP A 197 -29.05 -6.98 -16.40
N THR A 198 -29.68 -6.14 -17.23
CA THR A 198 -29.29 -4.73 -17.38
C THR A 198 -29.67 -3.85 -16.19
N SER A 199 -30.36 -4.40 -15.18
CA SER A 199 -30.58 -3.72 -13.90
C SER A 199 -29.36 -3.82 -12.97
N ASP A 200 -28.48 -4.81 -13.17
CA ASP A 200 -27.24 -4.96 -12.41
C ASP A 200 -26.25 -3.81 -12.73
N PRO A 201 -25.83 -3.02 -11.73
CA PRO A 201 -24.83 -1.96 -11.92
C PRO A 201 -23.50 -2.44 -12.50
N GLN A 202 -23.09 -3.70 -12.30
CA GLN A 202 -21.87 -4.25 -12.90
C GLN A 202 -22.04 -4.46 -14.41
N VAL A 203 -23.21 -4.94 -14.85
CA VAL A 203 -23.55 -5.09 -16.27
C VAL A 203 -23.70 -3.71 -16.91
N GLN A 204 -24.40 -2.76 -16.27
CA GLN A 204 -24.56 -1.40 -16.78
C GLN A 204 -23.22 -0.70 -17.02
N ARG A 205 -22.19 -0.98 -16.21
CA ARG A 205 -20.84 -0.42 -16.39
C ARG A 205 -20.15 -0.89 -17.66
N LEU A 206 -20.59 -2.00 -18.27
CA LEU A 206 -20.07 -2.49 -19.54
C LEU A 206 -20.75 -1.81 -20.74
N ALA A 207 -21.85 -1.10 -20.53
CA ALA A 207 -22.47 -0.32 -21.59
C ALA A 207 -21.53 0.81 -22.04
N GLY A 208 -21.32 0.90 -23.33
CA GLY A 208 -20.34 1.78 -23.95
C GLY A 208 -18.91 1.25 -23.96
N LEU A 209 -18.74 -0.07 -23.82
CA LEU A 209 -17.45 -0.73 -24.02
C LEU A 209 -17.00 -0.56 -25.47
N TYR A 210 -15.71 -0.28 -25.63
CA TYR A 210 -15.00 -0.31 -26.89
C TYR A 210 -13.85 -1.31 -26.80
N ARG A 211 -13.53 -1.95 -27.92
CA ARG A 211 -12.29 -2.69 -28.11
C ARG A 211 -11.26 -1.74 -28.72
N PHE A 212 -10.11 -1.58 -28.08
CA PHE A 212 -9.00 -0.76 -28.54
C PHE A 212 -7.83 -1.62 -29.01
N GLU A 213 -7.15 -1.17 -30.05
CA GLU A 213 -5.81 -1.65 -30.38
C GLU A 213 -4.82 -1.29 -29.24
N ALA A 214 -4.05 -2.28 -28.77
CA ALA A 214 -3.11 -2.14 -27.65
C ALA A 214 -1.76 -2.84 -27.92
N ALA A 215 -1.45 -3.03 -29.20
CA ALA A 215 -0.14 -3.47 -29.67
C ALA A 215 0.95 -2.51 -29.17
N SER A 216 2.01 -3.03 -28.56
CA SER A 216 3.21 -2.23 -28.25
C SER A 216 4.34 -2.46 -29.25
N THR A 217 4.22 -3.49 -30.08
CA THR A 217 5.17 -3.81 -31.15
C THR A 217 4.40 -4.20 -32.42
N PRO A 218 5.01 -4.09 -33.62
CA PRO A 218 4.35 -4.47 -34.88
C PRO A 218 3.92 -5.95 -34.93
N ASN A 219 4.61 -6.83 -34.20
CA ASN A 219 4.35 -8.27 -34.19
C ASN A 219 3.33 -8.69 -33.13
N GLU A 220 2.67 -7.72 -32.48
CA GLU A 220 1.81 -7.97 -31.35
C GLU A 220 0.38 -7.57 -31.64
N SER A 221 -0.53 -8.54 -31.71
CA SER A 221 -1.96 -8.27 -31.76
C SER A 221 -2.54 -8.33 -30.35
N ARG A 222 -2.59 -7.19 -29.67
CA ARG A 222 -3.24 -7.06 -28.36
C ARG A 222 -4.41 -6.10 -28.43
N SER A 223 -5.47 -6.42 -27.69
CA SER A 223 -6.64 -5.56 -27.53
C SER A 223 -6.79 -5.16 -26.06
N ALA A 224 -7.20 -3.91 -25.83
CA ALA A 224 -7.65 -3.44 -24.53
C ALA A 224 -9.14 -3.15 -24.59
N TYR A 225 -9.87 -3.39 -23.51
CA TYR A 225 -11.32 -3.18 -23.46
C TYR A 225 -11.60 -2.05 -22.48
N LEU A 226 -12.20 -0.97 -22.97
CA LEU A 226 -12.39 0.25 -22.20
C LEU A 226 -13.81 0.80 -22.34
N THR A 227 -14.33 1.29 -21.22
CA THR A 227 -15.48 2.20 -21.21
C THR A 227 -15.00 3.60 -20.88
N PHE A 228 -15.73 4.61 -21.34
CA PHE A 228 -15.45 6.01 -21.03
C PHE A 228 -16.61 6.57 -20.22
N ARG A 229 -16.32 7.02 -19.01
CA ARG A 229 -17.31 7.70 -18.17
C ARG A 229 -16.93 9.17 -18.03
N THR A 230 -17.93 10.03 -18.01
CA THR A 230 -17.73 11.47 -17.86
C THR A 230 -18.01 11.86 -16.42
N LEU A 231 -16.97 12.36 -15.75
CA LEU A 231 -17.08 13.08 -14.49
C LEU A 231 -17.41 14.54 -14.83
N SER A 232 -18.52 15.07 -14.34
CA SER A 232 -18.94 16.45 -14.58
C SER A 232 -19.42 17.11 -13.29
N GLU A 233 -19.29 18.43 -13.18
CA GLU A 233 -19.93 19.20 -12.10
C GLU A 233 -21.45 19.00 -12.07
N LYS A 234 -22.05 18.69 -13.24
CA LYS A 234 -23.49 18.38 -13.37
C LYS A 234 -23.83 16.92 -13.12
N SER A 235 -22.87 16.05 -12.82
CA SER A 235 -23.19 14.67 -12.48
C SER A 235 -24.06 14.62 -11.21
N PRO A 236 -25.05 13.71 -11.13
CA PRO A 236 -25.96 13.64 -9.98
C PRO A 236 -25.21 13.56 -8.64
N PRO A 237 -25.74 14.16 -7.56
CA PRO A 237 -25.19 14.00 -6.22
C PRO A 237 -25.00 12.50 -5.88
N GLY A 238 -23.88 12.15 -5.24
CA GLY A 238 -23.57 10.77 -4.86
C GLY A 238 -23.00 9.87 -5.98
N SER A 239 -23.11 10.26 -7.26
CA SER A 239 -22.71 9.38 -8.39
C SER A 239 -21.20 9.14 -8.54
N TRP A 240 -20.37 10.01 -7.95
CA TRP A 240 -18.92 9.98 -8.04
C TRP A 240 -18.27 10.08 -6.65
N VAL A 241 -18.86 9.43 -5.66
CA VAL A 241 -18.36 9.44 -4.28
C VAL A 241 -17.57 8.16 -4.01
N ILE A 242 -16.34 8.31 -3.53
CA ILE A 242 -15.63 7.24 -2.81
C ILE A 242 -16.20 7.25 -1.39
N PRO A 243 -16.80 6.14 -0.90
CA PRO A 243 -17.38 6.11 0.43
C PRO A 243 -16.30 6.31 1.49
N GLU A 244 -16.75 6.73 2.67
CA GLU A 244 -15.89 6.72 3.85
C GLU A 244 -15.36 5.30 4.09
N HIS A 245 -14.16 5.24 4.67
CA HIS A 245 -13.56 3.96 5.03
C HIS A 245 -12.94 4.13 6.42
N PRO A 246 -13.37 3.34 7.42
CA PRO A 246 -12.75 3.36 8.73
C PRO A 246 -11.29 2.89 8.61
N GLY A 247 -10.40 3.38 9.46
CA GLY A 247 -9.01 2.93 9.45
C GLY A 247 -8.92 1.46 9.85
N TYR A 248 -8.05 0.71 9.18
CA TYR A 248 -7.75 -0.69 9.54
C TYR A 248 -6.94 -0.79 10.83
N ARG A 249 -6.32 0.30 11.30
CA ARG A 249 -5.36 0.31 12.42
C ARG A 249 -4.27 -0.75 12.28
N VAL A 250 -3.62 -0.81 11.11
CA VAL A 250 -2.61 -1.82 10.80
C VAL A 250 -1.40 -1.72 11.73
N ALA A 251 -0.85 -0.51 11.89
CA ALA A 251 0.26 -0.24 12.80
C ALA A 251 -0.20 -0.40 14.26
N GLY A 252 -1.42 0.08 14.57
CA GLY A 252 -2.07 -0.13 15.86
C GLY A 252 -2.13 -1.60 16.27
N ALA A 253 -2.51 -2.51 15.36
CA ALA A 253 -2.58 -3.94 15.63
C ALA A 253 -1.20 -4.56 15.92
N VAL A 254 -0.13 -4.04 15.31
CA VAL A 254 1.25 -4.47 15.60
C VAL A 254 1.70 -3.95 16.96
N TYR A 255 1.37 -2.70 17.29
CA TYR A 255 1.63 -2.11 18.60
C TYR A 255 0.90 -2.86 19.73
N ASP A 256 -0.38 -3.16 19.53
CA ASP A 256 -1.20 -3.89 20.50
C ASP A 256 -0.63 -5.30 20.75
N TRP A 257 -0.18 -5.98 19.69
CA TRP A 257 0.53 -7.26 19.80
C TRP A 257 1.86 -7.13 20.56
N LEU A 258 2.70 -6.13 20.24
CA LEU A 258 3.95 -5.88 20.96
C LEU A 258 3.69 -5.66 22.45
N ARG A 259 2.70 -4.84 22.80
CA ARG A 259 2.32 -4.55 24.20
C ARG A 259 1.94 -5.81 24.98
N GLN A 260 1.34 -6.80 24.30
CA GLN A 260 0.98 -8.07 24.91
C GLN A 260 2.19 -9.00 25.13
N VAL A 261 3.09 -9.11 24.15
CA VAL A 261 4.20 -10.08 24.21
C VAL A 261 5.45 -9.55 24.91
N TYR A 262 5.66 -8.23 24.90
CA TYR A 262 6.88 -7.58 25.39
C TYR A 262 7.20 -7.91 26.85
N PRO A 263 6.27 -7.85 27.82
CA PRO A 263 6.60 -8.08 29.23
C PRO A 263 7.18 -9.48 29.48
N GLU A 264 6.58 -10.51 28.87
CA GLU A 264 7.02 -11.89 29.06
C GLU A 264 8.35 -12.17 28.36
N VAL A 265 8.53 -11.66 27.13
CA VAL A 265 9.80 -11.81 26.40
C VAL A 265 10.94 -11.11 27.16
N MET A 266 10.72 -9.91 27.68
CA MET A 266 11.74 -9.18 28.45
C MET A 266 12.04 -9.83 29.80
N ARG A 267 11.04 -10.43 30.45
CA ARG A 267 11.23 -11.20 31.69
C ARG A 267 12.13 -12.40 31.44
N LEU A 268 11.83 -13.22 30.42
CA LEU A 268 12.63 -14.39 30.07
C LEU A 268 14.06 -14.01 29.66
N ALA A 269 14.21 -12.94 28.89
CA ALA A 269 15.52 -12.43 28.48
C ALA A 269 16.35 -11.95 29.69
N LEU A 270 15.71 -11.24 30.63
CA LEU A 270 16.36 -10.82 31.88
C LEU A 270 16.81 -12.01 32.72
N GLU A 271 15.96 -13.03 32.87
CA GLU A 271 16.31 -14.25 33.61
C GLU A 271 17.52 -14.95 32.99
N ALA A 272 17.60 -15.00 31.65
CA ALA A 272 18.75 -15.54 30.94
C ALA A 272 20.03 -14.72 31.19
N ASP A 273 19.93 -13.38 31.18
CA ASP A 273 21.07 -12.49 31.49
C ASP A 273 21.54 -12.65 32.95
N VAL A 274 20.61 -12.72 33.91
CA VAL A 274 20.94 -12.96 35.32
C VAL A 274 21.62 -14.30 35.52
N ASN A 275 21.12 -15.37 34.91
CA ASN A 275 21.72 -16.70 35.00
C ASN A 275 23.11 -16.74 34.37
N ARG A 276 23.31 -16.07 33.23
CA ARG A 276 24.63 -15.90 32.61
C ARG A 276 25.60 -15.18 33.54
N LEU A 277 25.18 -14.09 34.19
CA LEU A 277 26.03 -13.35 35.13
C LEU A 277 26.40 -14.20 36.35
N LYS A 278 25.44 -14.96 36.90
CA LYS A 278 25.71 -15.91 38.01
C LYS A 278 26.76 -16.96 37.63
N ALA A 279 26.65 -17.53 36.43
CA ALA A 279 27.63 -18.50 35.92
C ALA A 279 29.03 -17.88 35.75
N LEU A 280 29.11 -16.66 35.23
CA LEU A 280 30.39 -15.93 35.08
C LEU A 280 31.02 -15.55 36.43
N ALA A 281 30.20 -15.30 37.44
CA ALA A 281 30.64 -14.97 38.80
C ALA A 281 31.08 -16.20 39.62
N GLY A 282 31.11 -17.41 39.03
CA GLY A 282 31.51 -18.64 39.72
C GLY A 282 30.46 -19.21 40.67
N GLY A 283 29.20 -18.75 40.58
CA GLY A 283 28.07 -19.27 41.34
C GLY A 283 27.44 -20.49 40.67
N GLY A 284 28.22 -21.57 40.53
CA GLY A 284 27.67 -22.92 40.47
C GLY A 284 27.55 -23.44 41.89
N ALA A 285 26.38 -23.98 42.24
CA ALA A 285 26.24 -24.81 43.43
C ALA A 285 27.20 -26.02 43.36
#